data_AF-A0A8K0GIA3-F1
#
_entry.id   AF-A0A8K0GIA3-F1
#
_cell.length_a   1.000
_cell.length_b   1.000
_cell.length_c   1.000
_cell.angle_alpha   90.00
_cell.angle_beta   90.00
_cell.angle_gamma   90.00
#
_symmetry.space_group_name_H-M   'P 1'
#
loop_
_entity.id
_entity.type
_entity.pdbx_description
1 polymer ?
#
loop_
_entity_poly.entity_id
_entity_poly.type
_entity_poly.pdbx_seq_one_letter_code
_entity_poly.pdbx_strand_id
1 'polypeptide(L)'
;MYKIEKLLYNYKIKCAFQQNNTLLNVLNNAKDKTNKLQKNGVYMLTCNDCNAVYIGETGRSIETRVKEHIRNNTISNFGRHLSENQHTYNKENTKLLHQYNKGYKLLLLEALEIEKIKKDNKYHCLNDQQQLNFTSIFQQILNSNHNK
;
A
#
# COMPACT_ATOMS: atom_id res chain seq x y z
N MET A 1 7.36 20.26 34.11
CA MET A 1 5.93 20.12 33.76
C MET A 1 5.73 20.72 32.37
N TYR A 2 5.23 19.95 31.40
CA TYR A 2 5.15 20.39 30.00
C TYR A 2 3.96 21.33 29.75
N LYS A 3 4.05 22.24 28.75
CA LYS A 3 3.00 23.22 28.43
C LYS A 3 1.61 22.61 28.22
N ILE A 4 1.53 21.44 27.58
CA ILE A 4 0.27 20.72 27.30
C ILE A 4 -0.35 20.14 28.57
N GLU A 5 0.48 19.61 29.48
CA GLU A 5 0.03 19.03 30.75
C GLU A 5 -0.70 20.08 31.60
N LYS A 6 -0.16 21.30 31.64
CA LYS A 6 -0.74 22.43 32.39
C LYS A 6 -2.09 22.87 31.81
N LEU A 7 -2.24 22.80 30.49
CA LEU A 7 -3.50 23.13 29.81
C LEU A 7 -4.59 22.10 30.14
N LEU A 8 -4.26 20.81 30.09
CA LEU A 8 -5.19 19.71 30.28
C LEU A 8 -5.60 19.51 31.75
N TYR A 9 -4.74 19.94 32.69
CA TYR A 9 -5.06 19.95 34.11
C TYR A 9 -6.31 20.80 34.44
N ASN A 10 -6.46 21.96 33.79
CA ASN A 10 -7.62 22.84 33.99
C ASN A 10 -8.95 22.16 33.62
N TYR A 11 -8.90 21.16 32.74
CA TYR A 11 -10.05 20.39 32.29
C TYR A 11 -10.22 19.05 33.05
N LYS A 12 -9.44 18.83 34.13
CA LYS A 12 -9.43 17.57 34.90
C LYS A 12 -9.14 16.32 34.05
N ILE A 13 -8.45 16.48 32.92
CA ILE A 13 -8.04 15.37 32.05
C ILE A 13 -6.72 14.81 32.59
N LYS A 14 -6.71 13.52 32.97
CA LYS A 14 -5.48 12.83 33.34
C LYS A 14 -4.69 12.49 32.09
N CYS A 15 -3.41 12.87 32.05
CA CYS A 15 -2.51 12.57 30.95
C CYS A 15 -1.44 11.58 31.42
N ALA A 16 -1.12 10.60 30.59
CA ALA A 16 0.03 9.73 30.77
C ALA A 16 0.97 9.93 29.58
N PHE A 17 2.26 10.11 29.86
CA PHE A 17 3.29 10.21 28.83
C PHE A 17 3.86 8.83 28.57
N GLN A 18 3.91 8.43 27.30
CA GLN A 18 4.56 7.18 26.89
C GLN A 18 5.83 7.50 26.11
N GLN A 19 6.89 6.76 26.41
CA GLN A 19 8.17 6.85 25.71
C GLN A 19 8.13 5.89 24.51
N ASN A 20 8.26 6.41 23.30
CA ASN A 20 8.24 5.59 22.08
C ASN A 20 9.59 4.90 21.80
N ASN A 21 10.65 5.29 22.51
CA ASN A 21 12.01 4.79 22.33
C ASN A 21 12.36 3.76 23.42
N THR A 22 11.72 2.59 23.36
CA THR A 22 12.07 1.48 24.26
C THR A 22 13.46 0.95 23.94
N LEU A 23 14.15 0.35 24.93
CA LEU A 23 15.45 -0.29 24.73
C LEU A 23 15.39 -1.33 23.59
N LEU A 24 14.25 -2.03 23.49
CA LEU A 24 13.96 -2.95 22.39
C LEU A 24 14.02 -2.24 21.02
N ASN A 25 13.42 -1.06 20.86
CA ASN A 25 13.46 -0.31 19.60
C ASN A 25 14.88 0.18 19.25
N VAL A 26 15.70 0.49 20.26
CA VAL A 26 17.11 0.89 20.06
C VAL A 26 17.96 -0.31 19.62
N LEU A 27 17.74 -1.47 20.22
CA LEU A 27 18.53 -2.69 19.97
C LEU A 27 18.02 -3.51 18.76
N ASN A 28 16.78 -3.32 18.29
CA ASN A 28 16.21 -4.09 17.16
C ASN A 28 16.75 -3.72 15.77
N ASN A 29 17.68 -2.76 15.67
CA ASN A 29 18.24 -2.30 14.39
C ASN A 29 19.34 -3.21 13.83
N ALA A 30 19.59 -4.38 14.44
CA ALA A 30 20.64 -5.32 14.01
C ALA A 30 20.26 -6.21 12.81
N LYS A 31 19.08 -6.04 12.21
CA LYS A 31 18.67 -6.83 11.04
C LYS A 31 19.17 -6.17 9.76
N ASP A 32 19.73 -6.98 8.87
CA ASP A 32 20.10 -6.56 7.53
C ASP A 32 18.94 -5.87 6.82
N LYS A 33 19.26 -4.87 5.99
CA LYS A 33 18.28 -4.19 5.15
C LYS A 33 17.65 -5.21 4.21
N THR A 34 16.42 -5.62 4.52
CA THR A 34 15.68 -6.57 3.69
C THR A 34 15.35 -5.97 2.33
N ASN A 35 15.51 -6.77 1.28
CA ASN A 35 15.18 -6.37 -0.09
C ASN A 35 13.72 -5.94 -0.16
N LYS A 36 13.42 -4.88 -0.93
CA LYS A 36 12.06 -4.33 -1.07
C LYS A 36 11.01 -5.39 -1.44
N LEU A 37 11.41 -6.42 -2.17
CA LEU A 37 10.52 -7.48 -2.65
C LEU A 37 10.26 -8.58 -1.62
N GLN A 38 11.10 -8.67 -0.59
CA GLN A 38 10.86 -9.56 0.56
C GLN A 38 9.88 -8.96 1.57
N LYS A 39 9.54 -7.67 1.43
CA LYS A 39 8.61 -6.96 2.30
C LYS A 39 7.17 -7.24 1.92
N ASN A 40 6.28 -7.03 2.89
CA ASN A 40 4.83 -6.99 2.71
C ASN A 40 4.35 -5.55 2.50
N GLY A 41 3.13 -5.39 1.99
CA GLY A 41 2.52 -4.09 1.80
C GLY A 41 1.77 -3.92 0.48
N VAL A 42 1.56 -2.66 0.09
CA VAL A 42 0.99 -2.29 -1.21
C VAL A 42 2.12 -2.15 -2.22
N TYR A 43 1.97 -2.80 -3.37
CA TYR A 43 2.94 -2.80 -4.44
C TYR A 43 2.28 -2.48 -5.78
N MET A 44 3.10 -2.04 -6.72
CA MET A 44 2.75 -1.72 -8.08
C MET A 44 3.58 -2.59 -9.02
N LEU A 45 2.91 -3.22 -9.98
CA LEU A 45 3.51 -3.94 -11.09
C LEU A 45 3.28 -3.15 -12.37
N THR A 46 4.34 -2.96 -13.13
CA THR A 46 4.27 -2.31 -14.45
C THR A 46 4.61 -3.32 -15.54
N CYS A 47 3.80 -3.35 -16.59
CA CYS A 47 4.10 -4.15 -17.77
C CYS A 47 5.38 -3.62 -18.46
N ASN A 48 6.21 -4.50 -19.01
CA ASN A 48 7.39 -4.06 -19.77
C ASN A 48 7.00 -3.42 -21.11
N ASP A 49 5.97 -3.98 -21.74
CA ASP A 49 5.66 -3.73 -23.15
C ASP A 49 4.58 -2.65 -23.36
N CYS A 50 3.91 -2.22 -22.28
CA CYS A 50 2.91 -1.16 -22.33
C CYS A 50 2.77 -0.42 -20.99
N ASN A 51 2.03 0.69 -20.98
CA ASN A 51 1.79 1.49 -19.78
C ASN A 51 0.74 0.87 -18.81
N ALA A 52 0.51 -0.44 -18.89
CA ALA A 52 -0.42 -1.11 -18.00
C ALA A 52 0.17 -1.31 -16.60
N VAL A 53 -0.63 -1.02 -15.59
CA VAL A 53 -0.23 -1.06 -14.18
C VAL A 53 -1.25 -1.84 -13.37
N TYR A 54 -0.77 -2.72 -12.50
CA TYR A 54 -1.56 -3.41 -11.49
C TYR A 54 -1.08 -3.01 -10.09
N ILE A 55 -2.01 -2.62 -9.22
CA ILE A 55 -1.73 -2.35 -7.81
C ILE A 55 -2.33 -3.46 -6.97
N GLY A 56 -1.57 -4.00 -6.04
CA GLY A 56 -2.05 -5.05 -5.14
C GLY A 56 -1.56 -4.87 -3.73
N GLU A 57 -2.33 -5.35 -2.76
CA GLU A 57 -1.84 -5.58 -1.41
C GLU A 57 -1.37 -7.02 -1.18
N THR A 58 -0.41 -7.19 -0.25
CA THR A 58 -0.07 -8.51 0.28
C THR A 58 0.38 -8.42 1.74
N GLY A 59 -0.10 -9.34 2.57
CA GLY A 59 0.43 -9.58 3.91
C GLY A 59 1.70 -10.45 3.93
N ARG A 60 1.96 -11.17 2.82
CA ARG A 60 3.17 -11.98 2.58
C ARG A 60 4.21 -11.15 1.84
N SER A 61 5.38 -11.72 1.54
CA SER A 61 6.35 -11.04 0.68
C SER A 61 5.77 -10.72 -0.71
N ILE A 62 6.10 -9.55 -1.25
CA ILE A 62 5.70 -9.15 -2.61
C ILE A 62 6.22 -10.15 -3.65
N GLU A 63 7.45 -10.63 -3.49
CA GLU A 63 8.02 -11.63 -4.39
C GLU A 63 7.18 -12.91 -4.48
N THR A 64 6.72 -13.43 -3.33
CA THR A 64 5.83 -14.60 -3.32
C THR A 64 4.53 -14.30 -4.07
N ARG A 65 3.92 -13.14 -3.83
CA ARG A 65 2.65 -12.76 -4.46
C ARG A 65 2.79 -12.60 -5.97
N VAL A 66 3.87 -11.96 -6.43
CA VAL A 66 4.17 -11.77 -7.86
C VAL A 66 4.39 -13.11 -8.56
N LYS A 67 5.13 -14.05 -7.95
CA LYS A 67 5.32 -15.40 -8.51
C LYS A 67 3.99 -16.12 -8.71
N GLU A 68 3.03 -15.98 -7.78
CA GLU A 68 1.69 -16.54 -7.94
C GLU A 68 0.95 -15.92 -9.13
N HIS A 69 1.02 -14.60 -9.29
CA HIS A 69 0.39 -13.89 -10.40
C HIS A 69 0.91 -14.34 -11.76
N ILE A 70 2.22 -14.54 -11.88
CA ILE A 70 2.86 -15.01 -13.12
C ILE A 70 2.55 -16.47 -13.39
N ARG A 71 2.61 -17.33 -12.36
CA ARG A 71 2.34 -18.76 -12.49
C ARG A 71 0.87 -19.05 -12.83
N ASN A 72 -0.05 -18.30 -12.23
CA ASN A 72 -1.49 -18.44 -12.42
C ASN A 72 -2.00 -17.32 -13.34
N ASN A 73 -1.45 -17.27 -14.55
CA ASN A 73 -1.71 -16.22 -15.54
C ASN A 73 -3.17 -16.12 -16.01
N THR A 74 -4.04 -17.07 -15.68
CA THR A 74 -5.47 -17.01 -16.02
C THR A 74 -6.34 -16.39 -14.93
N ILE A 75 -5.85 -16.33 -13.68
CA ILE A 75 -6.69 -15.99 -12.51
C ILE A 75 -6.59 -14.50 -12.17
N SER A 76 -5.40 -13.91 -12.33
CA SER A 76 -5.19 -12.52 -11.95
C SER A 76 -5.19 -11.60 -13.14
N ASN A 77 -5.70 -10.38 -12.97
CA ASN A 77 -5.75 -9.41 -14.06
C ASN A 77 -4.38 -9.10 -14.66
N PHE A 78 -3.35 -8.99 -13.81
CA PHE A 78 -1.99 -8.81 -14.29
C PHE A 78 -1.50 -10.02 -15.10
N GLY A 79 -1.67 -11.23 -14.57
CA GLY A 79 -1.31 -12.45 -15.29
C GLY A 79 -2.06 -12.63 -16.61
N ARG A 80 -3.36 -12.31 -16.61
CA ARG A 80 -4.24 -12.41 -17.78
C ARG A 80 -3.81 -11.42 -18.85
N HIS A 81 -3.53 -10.17 -18.45
CA HIS A 81 -2.96 -9.16 -19.32
C HIS A 81 -1.68 -9.64 -20.00
N LEU A 82 -0.73 -10.21 -19.24
CA LEU A 82 0.51 -10.75 -19.81
C LEU A 82 0.24 -11.88 -20.81
N SER A 83 -0.66 -12.81 -20.47
CA SER A 83 -0.96 -13.97 -21.32
C SER A 83 -1.71 -13.60 -22.61
N GLU A 84 -2.73 -12.75 -22.52
CA GLU A 84 -3.58 -12.39 -23.67
C GLU A 84 -2.86 -11.48 -24.65
N ASN A 85 -2.02 -10.57 -24.17
CA ASN A 85 -1.29 -9.62 -25.00
C ASN A 85 0.12 -10.10 -25.36
N GLN A 86 0.53 -11.30 -24.91
CA GLN A 86 1.89 -11.83 -25.09
C GLN A 86 2.99 -10.89 -24.56
N HIS A 87 2.70 -10.22 -23.45
CA HIS A 87 3.61 -9.29 -22.82
C HIS A 87 4.50 -9.97 -21.78
N THR A 88 5.57 -9.28 -21.42
CA THR A 88 6.59 -9.72 -20.47
C THR A 88 6.60 -8.83 -19.22
N TYR A 89 7.18 -9.37 -18.15
CA TYR A 89 7.34 -8.67 -16.89
C TYR A 89 8.70 -8.98 -16.28
N ASN A 90 9.40 -7.93 -15.85
CA ASN A 90 10.68 -8.02 -15.14
C ASN A 90 10.53 -7.67 -13.66
N LYS A 91 11.32 -8.33 -12.80
CA LYS A 91 11.31 -8.10 -11.34
C LYS A 91 11.60 -6.63 -10.95
N GLU A 92 12.34 -5.92 -11.79
CA GLU A 92 12.66 -4.49 -11.62
C GLU A 92 11.43 -3.58 -11.76
N ASN A 93 10.40 -4.03 -12.46
CA ASN A 93 9.13 -3.31 -12.61
C ASN A 93 8.17 -3.50 -11.44
N THR A 94 8.63 -4.12 -10.34
CA THR A 94 7.90 -4.07 -9.08
C THR A 94 8.38 -2.91 -8.22
N LYS A 95 7.43 -2.08 -7.81
CA LYS A 95 7.65 -0.99 -6.86
C LYS A 95 6.84 -1.22 -5.59
N LEU A 96 7.50 -1.25 -4.44
CA LEU A 96 6.84 -1.14 -3.13
C LEU A 96 6.36 0.30 -2.94
N LEU A 97 5.06 0.50 -2.76
CA LEU A 97 4.46 1.82 -2.52
C LEU A 97 4.35 2.12 -1.02
N HIS A 98 3.79 1.17 -0.25
CA HIS A 98 3.55 1.33 1.18
C HIS A 98 3.91 0.06 1.93
N GLN A 99 4.72 0.16 2.98
CA GLN A 99 5.06 -0.98 3.84
C GLN A 99 4.24 -0.94 5.13
N TYR A 100 3.22 -1.80 5.22
CA TYR A 100 2.42 -2.01 6.42
C TYR A 100 2.00 -3.48 6.55
N ASN A 101 1.69 -3.90 7.77
CA ASN A 101 1.08 -5.20 8.01
C ASN A 101 -0.34 -5.25 7.44
N LYS A 102 -0.79 -6.46 7.07
CA LYS A 102 -2.13 -6.68 6.51
C LYS A 102 -3.21 -6.20 7.49
N GLY A 103 -4.20 -5.50 6.96
CA GLY A 103 -5.34 -4.99 7.72
C GLY A 103 -6.04 -3.87 6.98
N TYR A 104 -7.04 -3.25 7.62
CA TYR A 104 -7.87 -2.20 7.02
C TYR A 104 -7.08 -1.03 6.44
N LYS A 105 -5.97 -0.64 7.10
CA LYS A 105 -5.10 0.42 6.62
C LYS A 105 -4.47 0.10 5.26
N LEU A 106 -4.11 -1.16 5.01
CA LEU A 106 -3.46 -1.57 3.77
C LEU A 106 -4.46 -1.58 2.60
N LEU A 107 -5.69 -2.06 2.84
CA LEU A 107 -6.82 -1.98 1.90
C LEU A 107 -7.11 -0.53 1.50
N LEU A 108 -7.07 0.39 2.48
CA LEU A 108 -7.29 1.81 2.24
C LEU A 108 -6.19 2.42 1.37
N LEU A 109 -4.93 2.05 1.62
CA LEU A 109 -3.78 2.54 0.87
C LEU A 109 -3.78 1.99 -0.55
N GLU A 110 -4.10 0.71 -0.74
CA GLU A 110 -4.27 0.10 -2.06
C GLU A 110 -5.29 0.87 -2.88
N ALA A 111 -6.47 1.11 -2.31
CA ALA A 111 -7.52 1.90 -2.93
C ALA A 111 -7.09 3.31 -3.32
N LEU A 112 -6.41 4.03 -2.43
CA LEU A 112 -5.91 5.37 -2.72
C LEU A 112 -4.95 5.37 -3.89
N GLU A 113 -4.04 4.41 -3.96
CA GLU A 113 -3.09 4.31 -5.06
C GLU A 113 -3.77 3.94 -6.37
N ILE A 114 -4.77 3.04 -6.36
CA ILE A 114 -5.58 2.71 -7.54
C ILE A 114 -6.27 3.97 -8.08
N GLU A 115 -6.90 4.75 -7.20
CA GLU A 115 -7.60 5.98 -7.61
C GLU A 115 -6.65 7.06 -8.11
N LYS A 116 -5.44 7.17 -7.55
CA LYS A 116 -4.41 8.08 -8.09
C LYS A 116 -4.00 7.68 -9.51
N ILE A 117 -3.76 6.39 -9.75
CA ILE A 117 -3.37 5.89 -11.07
C ILE A 117 -4.51 6.04 -12.09
N LYS A 118 -5.76 5.82 -11.69
CA LYS A 118 -6.91 6.04 -12.60
C LYS A 118 -7.07 7.51 -13.00
N LYS A 119 -6.74 8.45 -12.12
CA LYS A 119 -6.75 9.90 -12.44
C LYS A 119 -5.58 10.30 -13.32
N ASP A 120 -4.45 9.59 -13.18
CA ASP A 120 -3.28 9.80 -14.02
C ASP A 120 -3.48 9.09 -15.38
N ASN A 121 -3.90 9.85 -16.39
CA ASN A 121 -4.12 9.34 -17.77
C ASN A 121 -2.85 8.74 -18.42
N LYS A 122 -1.70 8.78 -17.75
CA LYS A 122 -0.45 8.16 -18.20
C LYS A 122 -0.49 6.63 -18.23
N TYR A 123 -1.26 5.99 -17.34
CA TYR A 123 -1.24 4.54 -17.15
C TYR A 123 -2.59 3.89 -17.40
N HIS A 124 -2.58 2.65 -17.87
CA HIS A 124 -3.76 1.80 -17.98
C HIS A 124 -3.90 0.93 -16.72
N CYS A 125 -4.87 1.23 -15.85
CA CYS A 125 -5.06 0.49 -14.60
C CYS A 125 -5.75 -0.86 -14.85
N LEU A 126 -5.10 -1.96 -14.44
CA LEU A 126 -5.59 -3.34 -14.60
C LEU A 126 -6.43 -3.85 -13.42
N ASN A 127 -6.60 -3.05 -12.38
CA ASN A 127 -7.48 -3.41 -11.26
C ASN A 127 -8.93 -3.34 -11.71
N ASP A 128 -9.63 -4.47 -11.71
CA ASP A 128 -11.08 -4.46 -11.89
C ASP A 128 -11.69 -3.64 -10.75
N GLN A 129 -12.76 -2.91 -11.04
CA GLN A 129 -13.52 -2.14 -10.06
C GLN A 129 -14.15 -3.08 -9.03
N GLN A 130 -13.36 -3.60 -8.09
CA GLN A 130 -13.92 -4.08 -6.85
C GLN A 130 -14.46 -2.85 -6.15
N GLN A 131 -15.79 -2.76 -6.08
CA GLN A 131 -16.47 -1.92 -5.10
C GLN A 131 -16.02 -2.41 -3.73
N LEU A 132 -14.86 -1.93 -3.30
CA LEU A 132 -14.59 -1.80 -1.89
C LEU A 132 -15.71 -0.90 -1.40
N ASN A 133 -16.65 -1.48 -0.64
CA ASN A 133 -17.64 -0.74 0.11
C ASN A 133 -16.88 0.05 1.18
N PHE A 134 -16.19 1.09 0.74
CA PHE A 134 -15.44 1.93 1.64
C PHE A 134 -16.41 2.59 2.58
N THR A 135 -15.97 2.78 3.82
CA THR A 135 -16.71 3.58 4.78
C THR A 135 -16.99 4.97 4.20
N SER A 136 -18.12 5.58 4.58
CA SER A 136 -18.51 6.94 4.19
C SER A 136 -17.41 7.98 4.41
N ILE A 137 -16.58 7.79 5.43
CA ILE A 137 -15.40 8.61 5.73
C ILE A 137 -14.37 8.58 4.58
N PHE A 138 -14.11 7.42 3.98
CA PHE A 138 -13.17 7.32 2.88
C PHE A 138 -13.65 8.06 1.64
N GLN A 139 -14.95 7.94 1.31
CA GLN A 139 -15.57 8.69 0.22
C GLN A 139 -15.43 10.21 0.44
N GLN A 140 -15.61 10.68 1.68
CA GLN A 140 -15.38 12.08 2.03
C GLN A 140 -13.92 12.51 1.86
N ILE A 141 -12.94 11.67 2.25
CA ILE A 141 -11.50 11.96 2.08
C ILE A 141 -11.14 12.06 0.59
N LEU A 142 -11.67 11.15 -0.25
CA LEU A 142 -11.45 11.21 -1.69
C LEU A 142 -12.01 12.51 -2.29
N ASN A 143 -13.25 12.88 -1.93
CA ASN A 143 -13.92 14.09 -2.42
C ASN A 143 -13.25 15.38 -1.92
N SER A 144 -12.71 15.40 -0.70
CA SER A 144 -12.03 16.56 -0.13
C SER A 144 -10.72 16.90 -0.84
N ASN A 145 -10.06 15.90 -1.43
CA ASN A 145 -8.83 16.09 -2.21
C ASN A 145 -9.07 16.51 -3.66
N HIS A 146 -10.34 16.55 -4.11
CA HIS A 146 -10.71 17.05 -5.44
C HIS A 146 -11.01 18.56 -5.48
N ASN A 147 -11.20 19.20 -4.32
CA ASN A 147 -11.53 20.62 -4.21
C ASN A 147 -10.30 21.50 -3.91
N LYS A 148 -9.12 21.12 -4.41
CA LYS A 148 -7.90 21.93 -4.36
C LYS A 148 -7.20 21.95 -5.71
#